data_AF-A0AA40GBL7-F1
#
_entry.id   AF-A0AA40GBL7-F1
#
_cell.length_a   1.000
_cell.length_b   1.000
_cell.length_c   1.000
_cell.angle_alpha   90.00
_cell.angle_beta   90.00
_cell.angle_gamma   90.00
#
_symmetry.space_group_name_H-M   'P 1'
#
loop_
_entity.id
_entity.type
_entity.pdbx_description
1 polymer ?
#
loop_
_entity_poly.entity_id
_entity_poly.type
_entity_poly.pdbx_seq_one_letter_code
_entity_poly.pdbx_strand_id
1 'polypeptide(L)'
;MEPSKELLGKIRKQIEFYFGDVNMRKDEFLIRYTKLDNGWIPMTTMLRFRMLASMSRNVNVILKALESSELVEISEDKKKIRRSPKHPLPVYNAEYRKAEEARTIHVKGFPSVDSTIDKLLTFFDAYKPFDSITVSG
;
A
#
# COMPACT_ATOMS: atom_id res chain seq x y z
N MET A 1 20.77 -5.98 -15.44
CA MET A 1 20.84 -4.63 -14.84
C MET A 1 20.07 -4.68 -13.53
N GLU A 2 20.71 -4.29 -12.43
CA GLU A 2 20.04 -4.21 -11.12
C GLU A 2 18.97 -3.11 -11.13
N PRO A 3 17.78 -3.33 -10.55
CA PRO A 3 16.75 -2.29 -10.45
C PRO A 3 17.25 -1.13 -9.56
N SER A 4 16.90 0.11 -9.93
CA SER A 4 17.32 1.29 -9.17
C SER A 4 16.71 1.30 -7.76
N LYS A 5 17.44 1.85 -6.78
CA LYS A 5 16.93 2.01 -5.41
C LYS A 5 15.63 2.81 -5.35
N GLU A 6 15.49 3.80 -6.23
CA GLU A 6 14.27 4.60 -6.35
C GLU A 6 13.06 3.77 -6.79
N LEU A 7 13.23 2.90 -7.80
CA LEU A 7 12.17 2.01 -8.27
C LEU A 7 11.77 1.02 -7.17
N LEU A 8 12.74 0.40 -6.52
CA LEU A 8 12.49 -0.51 -5.40
C LEU A 8 11.72 0.18 -4.27
N GLY A 9 12.12 1.42 -3.93
CA GLY A 9 11.43 2.22 -2.92
C GLY A 9 9.98 2.56 -3.31
N LYS A 10 9.72 2.89 -4.58
CA LYS A 10 8.36 3.14 -5.09
C LYS A 10 7.49 1.89 -5.02
N ILE A 11 8.00 0.74 -5.48
CA ILE A 11 7.28 -0.54 -5.43
C ILE A 11 6.97 -0.93 -3.99
N ARG A 12 7.94 -0.84 -3.08
CA ARG A 12 7.77 -1.15 -1.67
C ARG A 12 6.65 -0.30 -1.05
N LYS A 13 6.74 1.04 -1.20
CA LYS A 13 5.70 1.97 -0.70
C LYS A 13 4.33 1.65 -1.26
N GLN A 14 4.23 1.29 -2.54
CA GLN A 14 2.95 0.97 -3.17
C GLN A 14 2.32 -0.30 -2.60
N ILE A 15 3.13 -1.33 -2.35
CA ILE A 15 2.64 -2.59 -1.76
C ILE A 15 2.33 -2.41 -0.28
N GLU A 16 3.17 -1.69 0.46
CA GLU A 16 2.90 -1.34 1.86
C GLU A 16 1.62 -0.53 2.02
N PHE A 17 1.30 0.35 1.07
CA PHE A 17 0.01 1.03 1.02
C PHE A 17 -1.15 0.04 0.86
N TYR A 18 -1.05 -0.93 -0.07
CA TYR A 18 -2.09 -1.93 -0.28
C TYR A 18 -2.38 -2.76 0.97
N PHE A 19 -1.32 -3.20 1.65
CA PHE A 19 -1.42 -3.98 2.87
C PHE A 19 -1.53 -3.11 4.13
N GLY A 20 -1.53 -1.79 4.01
CA GLY A 20 -1.65 -0.85 5.14
C GLY A 20 -3.06 -0.83 5.72
N ASP A 21 -3.19 -0.31 6.94
CA ASP A 21 -4.45 -0.32 7.70
C ASP A 21 -5.60 0.36 6.95
N VAL A 22 -5.32 1.51 6.35
CA VAL A 22 -6.33 2.31 5.65
C VAL A 22 -6.89 1.56 4.44
N ASN A 23 -6.03 0.97 3.61
CA ASN A 23 -6.46 0.25 2.40
C ASN A 23 -7.12 -1.09 2.75
N MET A 24 -6.51 -1.87 3.65
CA MET A 24 -7.03 -3.18 4.08
C MET A 24 -8.37 -3.12 4.80
N ARG A 25 -8.82 -1.93 5.27
CA ARG A 25 -10.17 -1.73 5.79
C ARG A 25 -11.23 -1.67 4.69
N LYS A 26 -10.87 -1.23 3.48
CA LYS A 26 -11.80 -0.85 2.40
C LYS A 26 -11.68 -1.75 1.16
N ASP A 27 -10.50 -2.31 0.91
CA ASP A 27 -10.20 -3.10 -0.29
C ASP A 27 -10.78 -4.52 -0.16
N GLU A 28 -12.02 -4.69 -0.62
CA GLU A 28 -12.74 -5.97 -0.58
C GLU A 28 -11.97 -7.10 -1.29
N PHE A 29 -11.21 -6.76 -2.34
CA PHE A 29 -10.43 -7.74 -3.07
C PHE A 29 -9.32 -8.31 -2.19
N LEU A 30 -8.48 -7.46 -1.58
CA LEU A 30 -7.43 -7.91 -0.66
C LEU A 30 -8.02 -8.61 0.57
N ILE A 31 -9.07 -8.04 1.18
CA ILE A 31 -9.75 -8.64 2.33
C ILE A 31 -10.19 -10.07 2.00
N ARG A 32 -10.76 -10.30 0.82
CA ARG A 32 -11.17 -11.65 0.39
C ARG A 32 -9.98 -12.59 0.29
N TYR A 33 -8.89 -12.18 -0.35
CA TYR A 33 -7.72 -13.04 -0.52
C TYR A 33 -7.05 -13.41 0.81
N THR A 34 -7.02 -12.49 1.78
CA THR A 34 -6.41 -12.78 3.08
C THR A 34 -7.11 -13.92 3.84
N LYS A 35 -8.38 -14.21 3.52
CA LYS A 35 -9.17 -15.28 4.14
C LYS A 35 -8.99 -16.66 3.47
N LEU A 36 -8.36 -16.74 2.30
CA LEU A 36 -8.31 -17.98 1.50
C LEU A 36 -7.13 -18.90 1.87
N ASP A 37 -5.94 -18.33 2.06
CA ASP A 37 -4.69 -19.09 2.20
C ASP A 37 -3.80 -18.47 3.29
N ASN A 38 -4.30 -18.38 4.53
CA ASN A 38 -3.53 -17.81 5.66
C ASN A 38 -2.90 -16.44 5.38
N GLY A 39 -3.63 -15.58 4.66
CA GLY A 39 -3.13 -14.26 4.25
C GLY A 39 -2.34 -14.23 2.94
N TRP A 40 -1.91 -15.37 2.41
CA TRP A 40 -1.04 -15.44 1.23
C TRP A 40 -1.77 -15.08 -0.06
N ILE A 41 -1.17 -14.15 -0.81
CA ILE A 41 -1.67 -13.66 -2.08
C ILE A 41 -0.63 -14.00 -3.16
N PRO A 42 -1.01 -14.75 -4.21
CA PRO A 42 -0.12 -15.05 -5.32
C PRO A 42 0.39 -13.79 -6.03
N MET A 43 1.65 -13.81 -6.48
CA MET A 43 2.21 -12.71 -7.25
C MET A 43 1.46 -12.44 -8.55
N THR A 44 0.88 -13.49 -9.17
CA THR A 44 -0.01 -13.36 -10.34
C THR A 44 -1.24 -12.51 -10.02
N THR A 45 -1.79 -12.64 -8.81
CA THR A 45 -2.89 -11.79 -8.32
C THR A 45 -2.42 -10.36 -8.09
N MET A 46 -1.25 -10.17 -7.47
CA MET A 46 -0.69 -8.83 -7.23
C MET A 46 -0.42 -8.06 -8.52
N LEU A 47 -0.01 -8.74 -9.58
CA LEU A 47 0.22 -8.13 -10.90
C LEU A 47 -1.06 -7.65 -11.60
N ARG A 48 -2.26 -7.91 -11.05
CA ARG A 48 -3.52 -7.33 -11.53
C ARG A 48 -3.74 -5.90 -11.04
N PHE A 49 -3.01 -5.45 -10.02
CA PHE A 49 -3.09 -4.09 -9.51
C PHE A 49 -2.43 -3.13 -10.51
N ARG A 50 -3.22 -2.22 -11.10
CA ARG A 50 -2.78 -1.35 -12.19
C ARG A 50 -1.55 -0.53 -11.83
N MET A 51 -1.50 0.04 -10.62
CA MET A 51 -0.37 0.89 -10.20
C MET A 51 0.91 0.07 -10.03
N LEU A 52 0.86 -1.07 -9.33
CA LEU A 52 2.01 -1.97 -9.22
C LEU A 52 2.50 -2.45 -10.59
N ALA A 53 1.58 -2.90 -11.46
CA ALA A 53 1.89 -3.38 -12.80
C ALA A 53 2.47 -2.31 -13.72
N SER A 54 2.15 -1.02 -13.48
CA SER A 54 2.74 0.11 -14.20
C SER A 54 4.19 0.39 -13.76
N MET A 55 4.56 0.06 -12.53
CA MET A 55 5.93 0.20 -12.01
C MET A 55 6.81 -0.98 -12.42
N SER A 56 6.30 -2.21 -12.30
CA SER A 56 7.01 -3.42 -12.73
C SER A 56 6.07 -4.60 -12.87
N ARG A 57 6.33 -5.45 -13.88
CA ARG A 57 5.71 -6.79 -14.01
C ARG A 57 6.69 -7.92 -13.69
N ASN A 58 7.94 -7.58 -13.37
CA ASN A 58 8.95 -8.57 -13.03
C ASN A 58 8.83 -8.92 -11.54
N VAL A 59 8.39 -10.16 -11.26
CA VAL A 59 8.22 -10.68 -9.90
C VAL A 59 9.52 -10.57 -9.09
N ASN A 60 10.68 -10.87 -9.67
CA ASN A 60 11.94 -10.80 -8.95
C ASN A 60 12.27 -9.37 -8.48
N VAL A 61 11.95 -8.36 -9.30
CA VAL A 61 12.13 -6.94 -8.93
C VAL A 61 11.18 -6.57 -7.78
N ILE A 62 9.93 -7.04 -7.84
CA ILE A 62 8.94 -6.77 -6.79
C ILE A 62 9.36 -7.42 -5.47
N LEU A 63 9.75 -8.69 -5.50
CA LEU A 63 10.20 -9.39 -4.31
C LEU A 63 11.46 -8.76 -3.73
N LYS A 64 12.41 -8.34 -4.59
CA LYS A 64 13.61 -7.62 -4.15
C LYS A 64 13.26 -6.33 -3.41
N ALA A 65 12.23 -5.60 -3.85
CA ALA A 65 11.77 -4.40 -3.16
C ALA A 65 11.21 -4.69 -1.75
N LEU A 66 10.61 -5.87 -1.58
CA LEU A 66 9.95 -6.28 -0.35
C LEU A 66 10.89 -6.94 0.67
N GLU A 67 12.12 -7.32 0.31
CA GLU A 67 13.11 -7.89 1.26
C GLU A 67 13.39 -6.97 2.47
N SER A 68 13.15 -5.66 2.32
CA SER A 68 13.33 -4.66 3.37
C SER A 68 12.03 -4.20 4.05
N SER A 69 10.89 -4.81 3.72
CA SER A 69 9.59 -4.45 4.31
C SER A 69 9.38 -5.19 5.63
N GLU A 70 8.93 -4.47 6.65
CA GLU A 70 8.51 -5.06 7.92
C GLU A 70 7.02 -5.47 7.90
N LEU A 71 6.22 -4.80 7.06
CA LEU A 71 4.77 -5.00 6.98
C LEU A 71 4.39 -6.24 6.17
N VAL A 72 5.22 -6.66 5.21
CA VAL A 72 4.90 -7.70 4.23
C VAL A 72 5.93 -8.82 4.26
N GLU A 73 5.47 -10.06 4.32
CA GLU A 73 6.28 -11.28 4.24
C GLU A 73 6.24 -11.88 2.83
N ILE A 74 7.36 -12.47 2.42
CA ILE A 74 7.51 -13.24 1.17
C ILE A 74 7.49 -14.74 1.52
N SER A 75 6.77 -15.54 0.74
CA SER A 75 6.74 -17.00 0.93
C SER A 75 8.10 -17.62 0.60
N GLU A 76 8.40 -18.77 1.20
CA GLU A 76 9.67 -19.49 0.97
C GLU A 76 9.91 -19.82 -0.50
N ASP A 77 8.86 -20.19 -1.23
CA ASP A 77 8.89 -20.49 -2.66
C ASP A 77 8.94 -19.23 -3.55
N LYS A 78 8.93 -18.03 -2.95
CA LYS A 78 8.95 -16.73 -3.63
C LYS A 78 7.81 -16.54 -4.64
N LYS A 79 6.65 -17.16 -4.42
CA LYS A 79 5.48 -17.05 -5.32
C LYS A 79 4.31 -16.27 -4.73
N LYS A 80 4.33 -16.01 -3.41
CA LYS A 80 3.24 -15.35 -2.70
C LYS A 80 3.80 -14.30 -1.73
N ILE A 81 2.96 -13.33 -1.39
CA ILE A 81 3.22 -12.37 -0.32
C ILE A 81 2.01 -12.24 0.60
N ARG A 82 2.22 -11.82 1.83
CA ARG A 82 1.13 -11.51 2.77
C ARG A 82 1.51 -10.37 3.70
N ARG A 83 0.52 -9.72 4.29
CA ARG A 83 0.77 -8.87 5.47
C ARG A 83 1.29 -9.75 6.62
N SER A 84 2.37 -9.31 7.27
CA SER A 84 2.96 -10.05 8.38
C SER A 84 1.96 -10.19 9.53
N PRO A 85 1.80 -11.40 10.11
CA PRO A 85 1.03 -11.58 11.34
C PRO A 85 1.57 -10.78 12.54
N LYS A 86 2.83 -10.32 12.49
CA LYS A 86 3.42 -9.43 13.50
C LYS A 86 2.82 -8.02 13.48
N HIS A 87 2.16 -7.64 12.39
CA HIS A 87 1.49 -6.37 12.21
C HIS A 87 0.00 -6.59 11.97
N PRO A 88 -0.78 -7.05 12.98
CA PRO A 88 -2.21 -7.28 12.81
C PRO A 88 -2.95 -6.01 12.41
N LEU A 89 -4.11 -6.16 11.76
CA LEU A 89 -4.99 -5.02 11.51
C LEU A 89 -5.52 -4.47 12.85
N PRO A 90 -5.63 -3.15 13.00
CA PRO A 90 -6.22 -2.57 14.19
C PRO A 90 -7.71 -2.91 14.28
N VAL A 91 -8.23 -2.95 15.52
CA VAL A 91 -9.65 -3.12 15.77
C VAL A 91 -10.36 -1.79 15.53
N TYR A 92 -11.24 -1.75 14.52
CA TYR A 92 -11.95 -0.54 14.08
C TYR A 92 -13.16 -0.18 14.95
N ASN A 93 -12.91 0.03 16.24
CA ASN A 93 -13.91 0.46 17.22
C ASN A 93 -14.13 1.99 17.19
N ALA A 94 -15.01 2.50 18.07
CA ALA A 94 -15.32 3.92 18.17
C ALA A 94 -14.11 4.78 18.56
N GLU A 95 -13.23 4.27 19.43
CA GLU A 95 -12.02 4.95 19.86
C GLU A 95 -11.02 5.13 18.70
N TYR A 96 -10.83 4.08 17.90
CA TYR A 96 -10.00 4.14 16.70
C TYR A 96 -10.51 5.20 15.73
N ARG A 97 -11.83 5.23 15.47
CA ARG A 97 -12.45 6.25 14.59
C ARG A 97 -12.21 7.65 15.11
N LYS A 98 -12.43 7.88 16.41
CA LYS A 98 -12.18 9.17 17.05
C LYS A 98 -10.71 9.60 16.94
N ALA A 99 -9.76 8.67 17.12
CA ALA A 99 -8.34 8.94 16.97
C ALA A 99 -7.89 9.18 15.51
N GLU A 100 -8.56 8.55 14.54
CA GLU A 100 -8.35 8.78 13.11
C GLU A 100 -8.91 10.15 12.69
N GLU A 101 -10.14 10.48 13.11
CA GLU A 101 -10.76 11.79 12.86
C GLU A 101 -9.92 12.93 13.47
N ALA A 102 -9.42 12.77 14.70
CA ALA A 102 -8.57 13.76 15.35
C ALA A 102 -7.23 14.02 14.63
N ARG A 103 -6.77 13.09 13.78
CA ARG A 103 -5.54 13.21 12.98
C ARG A 103 -5.82 13.47 11.49
N THR A 104 -7.09 13.60 11.10
CA THR A 104 -7.48 13.84 9.71
C THR A 104 -7.64 15.33 9.48
N ILE A 105 -6.97 15.84 8.43
CA ILE A 105 -7.11 17.23 8.00
C ILE A 105 -7.81 17.29 6.63
N HIS A 106 -8.67 18.30 6.45
CA HIS A 106 -9.28 18.62 5.18
C HIS A 106 -8.54 19.81 4.55
N VAL A 107 -7.98 19.61 3.36
CA VAL A 107 -7.26 20.66 2.62
C VAL A 107 -8.01 20.97 1.34
N LYS A 108 -8.20 22.26 1.05
CA LYS A 108 -8.88 22.76 -0.16
C LYS A 108 -7.96 23.76 -0.89
N GLY A 109 -8.28 24.03 -2.16
CA GLY A 109 -7.53 24.99 -2.99
C GLY A 109 -6.60 24.35 -4.03
N PHE A 110 -6.62 23.02 -4.18
CA PHE A 110 -5.93 22.36 -5.28
C PHE A 110 -6.69 22.59 -6.60
N PRO A 111 -5.99 22.85 -7.72
CA PRO A 111 -6.63 23.02 -9.02
C PRO A 111 -7.47 21.78 -9.39
N SER A 112 -8.71 21.98 -9.81
CA SER A 112 -9.60 20.87 -10.21
C SER A 112 -9.13 20.18 -11.49
N VAL A 113 -8.40 20.91 -12.34
CA VAL A 113 -7.74 20.40 -13.53
C VAL A 113 -6.33 19.94 -13.16
N ASP A 114 -5.98 18.71 -13.52
CA ASP A 114 -4.64 18.12 -13.39
C ASP A 114 -4.10 17.79 -11.99
N SER A 115 -4.91 17.85 -10.92
CA SER A 115 -4.52 17.35 -9.59
C SER A 115 -4.58 15.82 -9.54
N THR A 116 -3.55 15.15 -10.05
CA THR A 116 -3.41 13.69 -9.93
C THR A 116 -2.94 13.28 -8.54
N ILE A 117 -3.22 12.04 -8.12
CA ILE A 117 -2.71 11.49 -6.86
C ILE A 117 -1.19 11.58 -6.79
N ASP A 118 -0.46 11.35 -7.89
CA ASP A 118 1.00 11.42 -7.90
C ASP A 118 1.53 12.84 -7.58
N LYS A 119 0.86 13.88 -8.12
CA LYS A 119 1.22 15.26 -7.81
C LYS A 119 0.90 15.62 -6.37
N LEU A 120 -0.23 15.15 -5.84
CA LEU A 120 -0.58 15.35 -4.43
C LEU A 120 0.41 14.62 -3.51
N LEU A 121 0.76 13.37 -3.81
CA LEU A 121 1.78 12.63 -3.06
C LEU A 121 3.14 13.34 -3.09
N THR A 122 3.50 13.93 -4.23
CA THR A 122 4.74 14.72 -4.37
C THR A 122 4.67 16.00 -3.52
N PHE A 123 3.56 16.74 -3.57
CA PHE A 123 3.36 17.96 -2.80
C PHE A 123 3.41 17.69 -1.29
N PHE A 124 2.76 16.63 -0.84
CA PHE A 124 2.66 16.29 0.58
C PHE A 124 3.91 15.56 1.12
N ASP A 125 4.89 15.19 0.29
CA ASP A 125 6.09 14.46 0.72
C ASP A 125 6.86 15.20 1.82
N ALA A 126 6.87 16.53 1.78
CA ALA A 126 7.49 17.40 2.78
C ALA A 126 6.81 17.36 4.18
N TYR A 127 5.60 16.83 4.27
CA TYR A 127 4.79 16.80 5.50
C TYR A 127 4.65 15.40 6.10
N LYS A 128 5.50 14.46 5.69
CA LYS A 128 5.53 13.12 6.28
C LYS A 128 5.90 13.15 7.77
N PRO A 129 5.39 12.18 8.57
CA PRO A 129 4.60 11.01 8.16
C PRO A 129 3.09 11.29 8.04
N PHE A 130 2.43 10.65 7.06
CA PHE A 130 0.98 10.58 6.94
C PHE A 130 0.54 9.19 6.44
N ASP A 131 -0.67 8.76 6.80
CA ASP A 131 -1.17 7.40 6.54
C ASP A 131 -1.77 7.25 5.12
N SER A 132 -2.58 8.24 4.68
CA SER A 132 -3.20 8.20 3.35
C SER A 132 -3.61 9.58 2.86
N ILE A 133 -3.73 9.73 1.54
CA ILE A 133 -4.36 10.88 0.89
C ILE A 133 -5.60 10.36 0.16
N THR A 134 -6.77 10.89 0.52
CA THR A 134 -8.03 10.58 -0.16
C THR A 134 -8.55 11.84 -0.83
N VAL A 135 -8.82 11.76 -2.13
CA VAL A 135 -9.46 12.85 -2.86
C VAL A 135 -10.97 12.58 -2.83
N SER A 136 -11.72 13.45 -2.17
CA SER A 136 -13.18 13.45 -2.22
C SER A 136 -13.64 14.16 -3.49
N GLY A 137 -14.43 13.48 -4.31
CA GLY A 137 -15.10 14.06 -5.48
C GLY A 137 -16.32 14.90 -5.10
#